data_AF-A0A7J2MWM9-F1
#
_entry.id   AF-A0A7J2MWM9-F1
#
_cell.length_a   1.000
_cell.length_b   1.000
_cell.length_c   1.000
_cell.angle_alpha   90.00
_cell.angle_beta   90.00
_cell.angle_gamma   90.00
#
_symmetry.space_group_name_H-M   'P 1'
#
loop_
_entity.id
_entity.type
_entity.pdbx_description
1 polymer ?
#
loop_
_entity_poly.entity_id
_entity_poly.type
_entity_poly.pdbx_seq_one_letter_code
_entity_poly.pdbx_strand_id
1 'polypeptide(L)'
;MVHCPEGHYLHIPTTYFHPMVLDEDGEQVSYEEKGRFAFLDSLAMSYPGFILTGDEVKIHERCPICEREGPVLEPEVKRIKGEEIRGCAEEMRRIILEG
;
A
#
# COMPACT_ATOMS: atom_id res chain seq x y z
N MET A 1 1.26 5.29 -8.93
CA MET A 1 1.47 6.06 -7.68
C MET A 1 2.62 7.04 -7.88
N VAL A 2 2.63 8.17 -7.17
CA VAL A 2 3.64 9.23 -7.34
C VAL A 2 4.11 9.71 -5.98
N HIS A 3 5.42 9.77 -5.76
CA HIS A 3 5.96 10.33 -4.52
C HIS A 3 5.61 11.82 -4.39
N CYS A 4 5.26 12.23 -3.18
CA CYS A 4 5.17 13.63 -2.84
C CYS A 4 6.58 14.25 -2.97
N PRO A 5 6.73 15.42 -3.63
CA PRO A 5 8.04 16.06 -3.77
C PRO A 5 8.53 16.70 -2.46
N GLU A 6 7.63 16.98 -1.53
CA GLU A 6 7.88 17.71 -0.28
C GLU A 6 7.97 16.79 0.95
N GLY A 7 7.62 15.51 0.79
CA GLY A 7 7.64 14.51 1.86
C GLY A 7 7.60 13.09 1.33
N HIS A 8 7.74 12.09 2.19
CA HIS A 8 7.84 10.69 1.75
C HIS A 8 6.49 10.02 1.46
N TYR A 9 5.40 10.79 1.42
CA TYR A 9 4.06 10.30 1.16
C TYR A 9 3.88 9.85 -0.29
N LEU A 10 2.97 8.92 -0.53
CA LEU A 10 2.74 8.34 -1.85
C LEU A 10 1.32 8.64 -2.34
N HIS A 11 1.20 9.54 -3.32
CA HIS A 11 -0.08 9.91 -3.91
C HIS A 11 -0.62 8.79 -4.82
N ILE A 12 -1.89 8.47 -4.64
CA ILE A 12 -2.56 7.39 -5.35
C ILE A 12 -3.45 7.97 -6.47
N PRO A 13 -3.25 7.56 -7.74
CA PRO A 13 -4.06 8.05 -8.85
C PRO A 13 -5.43 7.35 -8.89
N THR A 14 -6.51 8.08 -8.61
CA THR A 14 -7.87 7.51 -8.51
C THR A 14 -8.57 7.25 -9.85
N THR A 15 -7.96 7.62 -10.97
CA THR A 15 -8.57 7.47 -12.30
C THR A 15 -8.62 6.02 -12.80
N TYR A 16 -7.77 5.15 -12.27
CA TYR A 16 -7.72 3.72 -12.62
C TYR A 16 -7.37 2.83 -11.43
N PHE A 17 -7.06 3.42 -10.27
CA PHE A 17 -6.61 2.72 -9.08
C PHE A 17 -7.51 3.10 -7.92
N HIS A 18 -8.26 2.14 -7.38
CA HIS A 18 -9.14 2.36 -6.24
C HIS A 18 -8.49 1.77 -4.99
N PRO A 19 -7.89 2.58 -4.10
CA PRO A 19 -7.24 2.08 -2.90
C PRO A 19 -8.25 1.84 -1.77
N MET A 20 -7.98 0.82 -0.97
CA MET A 20 -8.74 0.47 0.22
C MET A 20 -7.78 0.08 1.35
N VAL A 21 -8.22 0.30 2.58
CA VAL A 21 -7.60 -0.26 3.77
C VAL A 21 -8.63 -1.19 4.38
N LEU A 22 -8.25 -2.43 4.65
CA LEU A 22 -9.15 -3.46 5.18
C LEU A 22 -8.78 -3.84 6.61
N ASP A 23 -9.77 -4.10 7.44
CA ASP A 23 -9.57 -4.64 8.79
C ASP A 23 -9.31 -6.17 8.77
N GLU A 24 -9.31 -6.80 9.94
CA GLU A 24 -9.10 -8.23 10.10
C GLU A 24 -10.25 -9.09 9.56
N ASP A 25 -11.47 -8.54 9.53
CA ASP A 25 -12.66 -9.18 8.97
C ASP A 25 -12.77 -9.00 7.44
N GLY A 26 -11.91 -8.15 6.87
CA GLY A 26 -11.85 -7.86 5.44
C GLY A 26 -12.77 -6.72 5.02
N GLU A 27 -13.31 -5.97 5.97
CA GLU A 27 -14.17 -4.82 5.74
C GLU A 27 -13.35 -3.55 5.54
N GLN A 28 -13.83 -2.65 4.69
CA GLN A 28 -13.14 -1.39 4.42
C GLN A 28 -13.26 -0.44 5.61
N VAL A 29 -12.11 0.03 6.10
CA VAL A 29 -12.04 1.05 7.15
C VAL A 29 -11.99 2.46 6.55
N SER A 30 -12.23 3.46 7.39
CA SER A 30 -12.18 4.87 6.98
C SER A 30 -10.76 5.34 6.74
N TYR A 31 -10.61 6.51 6.12
CA TYR A 31 -9.33 7.23 6.12
C TYR A 31 -8.82 7.45 7.55
N GLU A 32 -7.50 7.60 7.69
CA GLU A 32 -6.77 7.71 8.96
C GLU A 32 -6.67 6.43 9.81
N GLU A 33 -7.38 5.37 9.44
CA GLU A 33 -7.32 4.06 10.11
C GLU A 33 -6.22 3.18 9.50
N LYS A 34 -5.62 2.32 10.32
CA LYS A 34 -4.59 1.37 9.89
C LYS A 34 -5.23 0.02 9.57
N GLY A 35 -4.71 -0.65 8.55
CA GLY A 35 -5.15 -1.99 8.17
C GLY A 35 -4.42 -2.48 6.93
N ARG A 36 -4.88 -3.61 6.37
CA ARG A 36 -4.28 -4.23 5.20
C ARG A 36 -4.55 -3.39 3.96
N PHE A 37 -3.49 -3.11 3.19
CA PHE A 37 -3.63 -2.43 1.91
C PHE A 37 -4.22 -3.37 0.86
N ALA A 38 -5.26 -2.89 0.19
CA ALA A 38 -5.86 -3.56 -0.96
C ALA A 38 -6.20 -2.52 -2.03
N PHE A 39 -6.33 -2.96 -3.27
CA PHE A 39 -6.73 -2.07 -4.35
C PHE A 39 -7.43 -2.78 -5.49
N LEU A 40 -8.23 -2.01 -6.22
CA LEU A 40 -8.71 -2.38 -7.55
C LEU A 40 -7.90 -1.65 -8.62
N ASP A 41 -7.45 -2.37 -9.63
CA ASP A 41 -6.73 -1.86 -10.79
C ASP A 41 -7.52 -2.17 -12.07
N SER A 42 -8.14 -1.14 -12.63
CA SER A 42 -8.97 -1.29 -13.83
C SER A 42 -8.16 -1.50 -15.12
N LEU A 43 -6.84 -1.37 -15.06
CA LEU A 43 -5.95 -1.57 -16.21
C LEU A 43 -5.28 -2.95 -16.20
N ALA A 44 -5.55 -3.78 -15.19
CA ALA A 44 -4.98 -5.11 -15.07
C ALA A 44 -5.45 -6.02 -16.22
N MET A 45 -4.49 -6.45 -17.04
CA MET A 45 -4.72 -7.39 -18.15
C MET A 45 -4.13 -8.79 -17.91
N SER A 46 -3.24 -8.91 -16.92
CA SER A 46 -2.43 -10.12 -16.66
C SER A 46 -2.68 -10.76 -15.29
N TYR A 47 -3.46 -10.11 -14.44
CA TYR A 47 -3.82 -10.57 -13.11
C TYR A 47 -5.25 -10.12 -12.77
N PRO A 48 -5.91 -10.73 -11.77
CA PRO A 48 -7.19 -10.25 -11.29
C PRO A 48 -7.06 -8.78 -10.87
N GLY A 49 -7.91 -7.89 -11.38
CA GLY A 49 -7.89 -6.45 -11.06
C GLY A 49 -8.24 -6.11 -9.61
N PHE A 50 -8.22 -7.08 -8.70
CA PHE A 50 -8.36 -6.92 -7.26
C PHE A 50 -7.17 -7.59 -6.57
N ILE A 51 -6.36 -6.80 -5.88
CA ILE A 51 -5.15 -7.26 -5.20
C ILE A 51 -5.26 -6.94 -3.70
N LEU A 52 -5.08 -7.95 -2.86
CA LEU A 52 -4.76 -7.77 -1.45
C LEU A 52 -3.25 -7.86 -1.30
N THR A 53 -2.64 -6.88 -0.64
CA THR A 53 -1.21 -6.94 -0.34
C THR A 53 -0.97 -7.50 1.05
N GLY A 54 0.29 -7.81 1.34
CA GLY A 54 0.75 -8.19 2.67
C GLY A 54 1.20 -7.00 3.51
N ASP A 55 0.75 -5.78 3.20
CA ASP A 55 1.22 -4.56 3.84
C ASP A 55 0.13 -3.95 4.73
N GLU A 56 0.50 -3.56 5.95
CA GLU A 56 -0.28 -2.70 6.83
C GLU A 56 0.08 -1.24 6.54
N VAL A 57 -0.92 -0.43 6.25
CA VAL A 57 -0.78 0.97 5.85
C VAL A 57 -1.82 1.85 6.51
N LYS A 58 -1.64 3.16 6.39
CA LYS A 58 -2.67 4.18 6.61
C LYS A 58 -2.80 5.04 5.34
N ILE A 59 -4.03 5.41 5.00
CA ILE A 59 -4.31 6.32 3.90
C ILE A 59 -5.02 7.56 4.44
N HIS A 60 -4.59 8.74 3.98
CA HIS A 60 -5.23 10.02 4.24
C HIS A 60 -6.05 10.45 3.02
N GLU A 61 -7.14 11.19 3.23
CA GLU A 61 -7.95 11.76 2.14
C GLU A 61 -7.25 12.96 1.45
N ARG A 62 -6.32 13.60 2.16
CA ARG A 62 -5.55 14.77 1.72
C ARG A 62 -4.12 14.65 2.22
N CYS A 63 -3.16 15.06 1.42
CA CYS A 63 -1.76 15.01 1.82
C CYS A 63 -1.47 16.02 2.94
N PRO A 64 -0.93 15.57 4.09
CA PRO A 64 -0.65 16.47 5.20
C PRO A 64 0.57 17.37 4.96
N ILE A 65 1.33 17.15 3.87
CA ILE A 65 2.55 17.91 3.54
C ILE A 65 2.31 18.90 2.40
N CYS A 66 1.98 18.42 1.19
CA CYS A 66 1.77 19.29 0.03
C CYS A 66 0.31 19.72 -0.15
N GLU A 67 -0.57 19.35 0.78
CA GLU A 67 -1.97 19.77 0.83
C GLU A 67 -2.85 19.37 -0.38
N ARG A 68 -2.31 18.57 -1.31
CA ARG A 68 -3.06 18.04 -2.46
C ARG A 68 -4.19 17.12 -2.01
N GLU A 69 -5.37 17.32 -2.59
CA GLU A 69 -6.53 16.46 -2.40
C GLU A 69 -6.37 15.10 -3.07
N GLY A 70 -7.00 14.09 -2.45
CA GLY A 70 -7.03 12.72 -2.93
C GLY A 70 -6.18 11.77 -2.07
N PRO A 71 -6.46 10.46 -2.20
CA PRO A 71 -5.87 9.45 -1.33
C PRO A 71 -4.36 9.44 -1.43
N VAL A 72 -3.73 9.40 -0.26
CA VAL A 72 -2.29 9.44 -0.11
C VAL A 72 -1.86 8.52 1.02
N LEU A 73 -0.90 7.67 0.73
CA LEU A 73 -0.43 6.65 1.63
C LEU A 73 0.69 7.20 2.52
N GLU A 74 0.59 6.90 3.81
CA GLU A 74 1.57 7.29 4.83
C GLU A 74 2.90 6.56 4.61
N PRO A 75 4.07 7.20 4.82
CA PRO A 75 5.38 6.57 4.58
C PRO A 75 5.64 5.33 5.43
N GLU A 76 5.03 5.23 6.62
CA GLU A 76 5.19 4.10 7.52
C GLU A 76 4.40 2.88 7.01
N VAL A 77 5.04 2.07 6.16
CA VAL A 77 4.50 0.79 5.66
C VAL A 77 5.14 -0.37 6.42
N LYS A 78 4.31 -1.29 6.93
CA LYS A 78 4.78 -2.51 7.63
C LYS A 78 4.30 -3.76 6.90
N ARG A 79 5.10 -4.82 6.86
CA ARG A 79 4.61 -6.13 6.41
C ARG A 79 3.78 -6.78 7.51
N ILE A 80 2.61 -7.28 7.13
CA ILE A 80 1.77 -8.11 7.99
C ILE A 80 2.53 -9.40 8.31
N LYS A 81 2.56 -9.76 9.59
CA LYS A 81 3.25 -10.95 10.08
C LYS A 81 2.69 -12.20 9.38
N GLY A 82 3.57 -12.99 8.77
CA GLY A 82 3.20 -14.19 8.00
C GLY A 82 3.06 -13.96 6.49
N GLU A 83 2.95 -12.71 6.04
CA GLU A 83 3.02 -12.31 4.62
C GLU A 83 4.43 -11.82 4.25
N GLU A 84 5.46 -12.30 4.92
CA GLU A 84 6.84 -11.91 4.64
C GLU A 84 7.28 -12.39 3.24
N ILE A 85 8.38 -11.83 2.73
CA ILE A 85 8.95 -12.26 1.45
C ILE A 85 9.22 -13.78 1.53
N ARG A 86 8.84 -14.52 0.49
CA ARG A 86 9.08 -15.96 0.37
C ARG A 86 9.77 -16.25 -0.97
N GLY A 87 10.46 -17.38 -1.06
CA GLY A 87 11.11 -17.83 -2.30
C GLY A 87 12.40 -17.06 -2.62
N CYS A 88 12.72 -16.88 -3.91
CA CYS A 88 14.02 -16.35 -4.34
C CYS A 88 14.36 -14.98 -3.75
N ALA A 89 13.36 -14.13 -3.53
CA ALA A 89 13.57 -12.81 -2.92
C ALA A 89 13.94 -12.92 -1.42
N GLU A 90 13.46 -13.93 -0.71
CA GLU A 90 13.84 -14.17 0.70
C GLU A 90 15.24 -14.79 0.79
N GLU A 91 15.59 -15.69 -0.13
CA GLU A 91 16.96 -16.23 -0.21
C GLU A 91 17.98 -15.14 -0.53
N MET A 92 17.67 -14.24 -1.48
CA MET A 92 18.52 -13.09 -1.76
C MET A 92 18.63 -12.15 -0.56
N ARG A 93 17.54 -11.89 0.16
CA ARG A 93 17.55 -11.09 1.39
C ARG A 93 18.45 -11.71 2.45
N ARG A 94 18.38 -13.03 2.66
CA ARG A 94 19.22 -13.75 3.61
C ARG A 94 20.70 -13.63 3.25
N ILE A 95 21.05 -13.86 1.99
CA ILE A 95 22.43 -13.73 1.50
C ILE A 95 22.98 -12.31 1.71
N ILE A 96 22.15 -11.27 1.50
CA ILE A 96 22.58 -9.87 1.61
C ILE A 96 22.69 -9.38 3.07
N LEU A 97 21.85 -9.90 3.98
CA LEU A 97 21.79 -9.44 5.37
C LEU A 97 22.61 -10.29 6.35
N GLU A 98 22.91 -11.54 6.00
CA GLU A 98 23.67 -12.48 6.84
C GLU A 98 25.09 -12.76 6.31
N GLY A 99 25.46 -12.21 5.15
CA GLY A 99 26.81 -12.24 4.57
C GLY A 99 27.60 -10.97 4.85
#